data_AF-A0A969FHL1-F1
#
_entry.id   AF-A0A969FHL1-F1
#
_cell.length_a   1.000
_cell.length_b   1.000
_cell.length_c   1.000
_cell.angle_alpha   90.00
_cell.angle_beta   90.00
_cell.angle_gamma   90.00
#
_symmetry.space_group_name_H-M   'P 1'
#
loop_
_entity.id
_entity.type
_entity.pdbx_description
1 polymer ?
#
loop_
_entity_poly.entity_id
_entity_poly.type
_entity_poly.pdbx_seq_one_letter_code
_entity_poly.pdbx_strand_id
1 'polypeptide(L)'
;MSRPSFRTLLINLPGLLRLVGQQLRLTKTFARDDRALFTPLLQQLTTDPINLQTPQHSPQILFDRLDHILAALQPATRYNILAPIGLAIRQKIAKIDDLDSGMMPEVQATRAFQTLANELRHHLDRHDPGWATREPVADLRSWLNDPNQDPHQTPNHTPGRTLLDQFDAWLDLYGYLSDVGTNIAIATWRETPDRWLRLWWQAAKALTTAKPPLAMKQPADKPKGSRSLQEFARLKGRVAEVYDRLLAELRWCFVALEHQGKARDLLPSSLELSALHQDPLDPSIAATGDIFG
;
A
#
# COMPACT_ATOMS: atom_id res chain seq x y z
N MET A 1 36.13 15.75 -17.63
CA MET A 1 35.08 15.85 -16.59
C MET A 1 35.77 15.75 -15.22
N SER A 2 35.95 16.90 -14.56
CA SER A 2 36.88 17.09 -13.44
C SER A 2 36.24 16.71 -12.09
N ARG A 3 36.97 15.96 -11.26
CA ARG A 3 36.55 15.61 -9.88
C ARG A 3 36.46 16.91 -9.06
N PRO A 4 35.39 17.17 -8.29
CA PRO A 4 35.29 18.39 -7.51
C PRO A 4 36.45 18.45 -6.50
N SER A 5 37.10 19.61 -6.42
CA SER A 5 38.26 19.80 -5.57
C SER A 5 37.90 19.52 -4.09
N PHE A 6 38.77 18.84 -3.35
CA PHE A 6 38.57 18.54 -1.93
C PHE A 6 38.32 19.80 -1.07
N ARG A 7 38.75 20.99 -1.53
CA ARG A 7 38.45 22.27 -0.89
C ARG A 7 36.98 22.67 -0.98
N THR A 8 36.29 22.36 -2.09
CA THR A 8 34.86 22.65 -2.26
C THR A 8 33.98 21.73 -1.40
N LEU A 9 34.45 20.50 -1.13
CA LEU A 9 33.83 19.58 -0.18
C LEU A 9 34.00 20.05 1.28
N LEU A 10 35.14 20.61 1.64
CA LEU A 10 35.41 21.10 3.01
C LEU A 10 34.61 22.36 3.37
N ILE A 11 34.35 23.25 2.41
CA ILE A 11 33.59 24.49 2.61
C ILE A 11 32.09 24.20 2.79
N ASN A 12 31.57 23.14 2.16
CA ASN A 12 30.16 22.71 2.29
C ASN A 12 29.92 21.70 3.43
N LEU A 13 30.99 21.23 4.08
CA LEU A 13 30.96 20.27 5.19
C LEU A 13 30.06 20.69 6.37
N PRO A 14 30.04 21.95 6.85
CA PRO A 14 29.16 22.34 7.95
C PRO A 14 27.66 22.28 7.59
N GLY A 15 27.32 22.57 6.33
CA GLY A 15 25.95 22.40 5.81
C GLY A 15 25.55 20.92 5.74
N LEU A 16 26.47 20.06 5.29
CA LEU A 16 26.28 18.61 5.26
C LEU A 16 26.15 18.01 6.67
N LEU A 17 26.95 18.47 7.64
CA LEU A 17 26.85 18.06 9.04
C LEU A 17 25.54 18.51 9.69
N ARG A 18 25.04 19.71 9.35
CA ARG A 18 23.70 20.18 9.76
C ARG A 18 22.59 19.32 9.19
N LEU A 19 22.72 18.87 7.95
CA LEU A 19 21.81 17.92 7.29
C LEU A 19 21.84 16.55 7.96
N VAL A 20 23.02 16.00 8.26
CA VAL A 20 23.16 14.73 9.01
C VAL A 20 22.58 14.86 10.42
N GLY A 21 22.79 15.99 11.10
CA GLY A 21 22.18 16.29 12.40
C GLY A 21 20.65 16.38 12.36
N GLN A 22 20.09 17.04 11.34
CA GLN A 22 18.65 17.06 11.09
C GLN A 22 18.10 15.66 10.77
N GLN A 23 18.86 14.83 10.05
CA GLN A 23 18.46 13.45 9.76
C GLN A 23 18.49 12.53 10.99
N LEU A 24 19.47 12.70 11.88
CA LEU A 24 19.50 11.95 13.15
C LEU A 24 18.34 12.37 14.08
N ARG A 25 17.93 13.63 14.00
CA ARG A 25 16.72 14.11 14.66
C ARG A 25 15.46 13.55 14.02
N LEU A 26 15.40 13.40 12.69
CA LEU A 26 14.24 12.88 11.96
C LEU A 26 13.74 11.55 12.52
N THR A 27 14.64 10.59 12.76
CA THR A 27 14.27 9.28 13.34
C THR A 27 13.67 9.43 14.74
N LYS A 28 14.27 10.29 15.58
CA LYS A 28 13.79 10.51 16.95
C LYS A 28 12.49 11.30 16.99
N THR A 29 12.35 12.33 16.15
CA THR A 29 11.14 13.14 16.07
C THR A 29 10.00 12.34 15.47
N PHE A 30 10.26 11.57 14.41
CA PHE A 30 9.25 10.66 13.87
C PHE A 30 8.85 9.61 14.91
N ALA A 31 9.78 8.94 15.58
CA ALA A 31 9.42 7.93 16.59
C ALA A 31 8.61 8.51 17.76
N ARG A 32 8.86 9.78 18.13
CA ARG A 32 8.06 10.50 19.11
C ARG A 32 6.66 10.79 18.56
N ASP A 33 6.55 11.37 17.38
CA ASP A 33 5.27 11.73 16.76
C ASP A 33 4.45 10.48 16.40
N ASP A 34 5.09 9.39 16.02
CA ASP A 34 4.45 8.09 15.77
C ASP A 34 3.81 7.54 17.03
N ARG A 35 4.49 7.62 18.18
CA ARG A 35 3.93 7.18 19.46
C ARG A 35 2.87 8.13 20.02
N ALA A 36 3.06 9.43 19.87
CA ALA A 36 2.21 10.43 20.52
C ALA A 36 1.00 10.86 19.67
N LEU A 37 1.09 10.74 18.34
CA LEU A 37 0.12 11.30 17.41
C LEU A 37 -0.34 10.28 16.37
N PHE A 38 0.57 9.66 15.59
CA PHE A 38 0.13 8.81 14.46
C PHE A 38 -0.50 7.49 14.89
N THR A 39 0.20 6.71 15.72
CA THR A 39 -0.28 5.39 16.15
C THR A 39 -1.60 5.47 16.93
N PRO A 40 -1.76 6.37 17.92
CA PRO A 40 -3.04 6.49 18.63
C PRO A 40 -4.20 6.88 17.71
N LEU A 41 -3.97 7.84 16.80
CA LEU A 41 -4.99 8.24 15.83
C LEU A 41 -5.37 7.07 14.93
N LEU A 42 -4.41 6.40 14.31
CA LEU A 42 -4.68 5.25 13.43
C LEU A 42 -5.38 4.10 14.18
N GLN A 43 -5.05 3.86 15.45
CA GLN A 43 -5.74 2.88 16.29
C GLN A 43 -7.20 3.27 16.52
N GLN A 44 -7.47 4.53 16.83
CA GLN A 44 -8.84 5.05 16.97
C GLN A 44 -9.63 4.86 15.67
N LEU A 45 -9.05 5.23 14.52
CA LEU A 45 -9.66 5.11 13.20
C LEU A 45 -9.94 3.65 12.80
N THR A 46 -9.08 2.72 13.25
CA THR A 46 -9.25 1.27 13.05
C THR A 46 -10.33 0.68 13.97
N THR A 47 -10.49 1.22 15.17
CA THR A 47 -11.46 0.73 16.16
C THR A 47 -12.89 1.13 15.78
N ASP A 48 -13.03 2.30 15.16
CA ASP A 48 -14.29 2.80 14.61
C ASP A 48 -14.15 3.02 13.09
N PRO A 49 -14.11 1.94 12.27
CA PRO A 49 -13.87 2.05 10.85
C PRO A 49 -15.10 2.60 10.12
N ILE A 50 -14.88 3.40 9.07
CA ILE A 50 -15.96 3.81 8.17
C ILE A 50 -16.42 2.59 7.37
N ASN A 51 -17.70 2.27 7.47
CA ASN A 51 -18.34 1.31 6.59
C ASN A 51 -18.71 2.02 5.27
N LEU A 52 -17.95 1.73 4.21
CA LEU A 52 -18.12 2.36 2.90
C LEU A 52 -19.42 1.96 2.19
N GLN A 53 -19.98 0.78 2.51
CA GLN A 53 -21.24 0.31 1.91
C GLN A 53 -22.47 0.94 2.57
N THR A 54 -22.39 1.14 3.89
CA THR A 54 -23.45 1.76 4.69
C THR A 54 -22.85 2.76 5.66
N PRO A 55 -22.58 4.01 5.24
CA PRO A 55 -21.98 5.02 6.10
C PRO A 55 -22.96 5.42 7.22
N GLN A 56 -22.74 4.93 8.44
CA GLN A 56 -23.60 5.17 9.60
C GLN A 56 -23.17 6.37 10.44
N HIS A 57 -21.92 6.82 10.29
CA HIS A 57 -21.39 7.98 11.02
C HIS A 57 -22.15 9.25 10.68
N SER A 58 -22.46 10.05 11.69
CA SER A 58 -23.06 11.36 11.45
C SER A 58 -22.05 12.29 10.74
N PRO A 59 -22.50 13.27 9.96
CA PRO A 59 -21.62 14.23 9.30
C PRO A 59 -20.66 14.94 10.26
N GLN A 60 -21.14 15.26 11.49
CA GLN A 60 -20.33 15.91 12.52
C GLN A 60 -19.14 15.04 12.93
N ILE A 61 -19.36 13.74 13.13
CA ILE A 61 -18.29 12.79 13.45
C ILE A 61 -17.29 12.69 12.29
N LEU A 62 -17.76 12.72 11.04
CA LEU A 62 -16.89 12.70 9.87
C LEU A 62 -16.05 13.98 9.77
N PHE A 63 -16.59 15.15 10.11
CA PHE A 63 -15.83 16.40 10.17
C PHE A 63 -14.76 16.40 11.26
N ASP A 64 -15.13 15.98 12.48
CA ASP A 64 -14.16 15.88 13.58
C ASP A 64 -13.02 14.90 13.20
N ARG A 65 -13.35 13.81 12.51
CA ARG A 65 -12.37 12.85 11.97
C ARG A 65 -11.47 13.50 10.91
N LEU A 66 -12.03 14.26 9.96
CA LEU A 66 -11.27 15.01 8.96
C LEU A 66 -10.27 15.98 9.59
N ASP A 67 -10.69 16.75 10.61
CA ASP A 67 -9.83 17.71 11.28
C ASP A 67 -8.61 17.04 11.94
N HIS A 68 -8.84 15.92 12.65
CA HIS A 68 -7.75 15.14 13.26
C HIS A 68 -6.81 14.53 12.20
N ILE A 69 -7.36 14.01 11.09
CA ILE A 69 -6.57 13.44 10.00
C ILE A 69 -5.73 14.52 9.32
N LEU A 70 -6.30 15.68 9.00
CA LEU A 70 -5.58 16.80 8.37
C LEU A 70 -4.47 17.33 9.28
N ALA A 71 -4.74 17.45 10.58
CA ALA A 71 -3.74 17.83 11.57
C ALA A 71 -2.58 16.82 11.64
N ALA A 72 -2.84 15.53 11.46
CA ALA A 72 -1.81 14.50 11.39
C ALA A 72 -1.10 14.42 10.04
N LEU A 73 -1.79 14.69 8.93
CA LEU A 73 -1.22 14.70 7.59
C LEU A 73 -0.14 15.77 7.44
N GLN A 74 -0.27 16.92 8.10
CA GLN A 74 0.74 17.99 8.04
C GLN A 74 2.14 17.50 8.47
N PRO A 75 2.36 16.97 9.69
CA PRO A 75 3.66 16.41 10.08
C PRO A 75 4.02 15.15 9.29
N ALA A 76 3.05 14.28 8.94
CA ALA A 76 3.31 13.06 8.16
C ALA A 76 3.88 13.38 6.77
N THR A 77 3.31 14.38 6.07
CA THR A 77 3.78 14.85 4.76
C THR A 77 5.24 15.29 4.82
N ARG A 78 5.60 16.04 5.86
CA ARG A 78 6.99 16.47 6.07
C ARG A 78 7.93 15.27 6.21
N TYR A 79 7.53 14.24 6.94
CA TYR A 79 8.34 13.03 7.07
C TYR A 79 8.41 12.25 5.74
N ASN A 80 7.29 12.12 5.02
CA ASN A 80 7.22 11.40 3.75
C ASN A 80 8.10 12.04 2.66
N ILE A 81 8.27 13.37 2.69
CA ILE A 81 9.20 14.08 1.81
C ILE A 81 10.66 13.89 2.27
N LEU A 82 10.93 14.02 3.57
CA LEU A 82 12.31 14.03 4.09
C LEU A 82 12.95 12.64 4.17
N ALA A 83 12.18 11.58 4.42
CA ALA A 83 12.71 10.23 4.58
C ALA A 83 13.34 9.67 3.29
N PRO A 84 12.71 9.74 2.10
CA PRO A 84 13.34 9.31 0.84
C PRO A 84 14.62 10.08 0.51
N ILE A 85 14.61 11.41 0.68
CA ILE A 85 15.79 12.26 0.48
C ILE A 85 16.91 11.83 1.44
N GLY A 86 16.55 11.57 2.70
CA GLY A 86 17.51 11.13 3.71
C GLY A 86 18.15 9.79 3.37
N LEU A 87 17.36 8.85 2.85
CA LEU A 87 17.84 7.53 2.46
C LEU A 87 18.80 7.63 1.27
N ALA A 88 18.41 8.38 0.23
CA ALA A 88 19.21 8.56 -0.97
C ALA A 88 20.59 9.17 -0.66
N ILE A 89 20.64 10.19 0.22
CA ILE A 89 21.89 10.80 0.66
C ILE A 89 22.79 9.76 1.36
N ARG A 90 22.23 8.96 2.27
CA ARG A 90 23.00 7.94 3.01
C ARG A 90 23.47 6.81 2.11
N GLN A 91 22.66 6.39 1.13
CA GLN A 91 23.07 5.41 0.11
C GLN A 91 24.27 5.93 -0.69
N LYS A 92 24.22 7.19 -1.13
CA LYS A 92 25.34 7.81 -1.86
C LYS A 92 26.61 7.94 -1.01
N ILE A 93 26.48 8.30 0.27
CA ILE A 93 27.64 8.38 1.19
C ILE A 93 28.23 7.00 1.47
N ALA A 94 27.38 6.00 1.72
CA ALA A 94 27.80 4.64 2.06
C ALA A 94 28.21 3.81 0.83
N LYS A 95 27.89 4.26 -0.38
CA LYS A 95 28.03 3.51 -1.65
C LYS A 95 27.33 2.14 -1.59
N ILE A 96 26.15 2.11 -0.97
CA ILE A 96 25.29 0.93 -0.87
C ILE A 96 24.02 1.24 -1.65
N ASP A 97 23.87 0.62 -2.82
CA ASP A 97 22.68 0.79 -3.67
C ASP A 97 21.65 -0.33 -3.43
N ASP A 98 22.09 -1.52 -2.99
CA ASP A 98 21.24 -2.68 -2.75
C ASP A 98 20.79 -2.78 -1.29
N LEU A 99 19.61 -2.22 -1.01
CA LEU A 99 18.92 -2.34 0.28
C LEU A 99 17.64 -3.14 0.10
N ASP A 100 17.27 -3.91 1.11
CA ASP A 100 16.02 -4.64 1.08
C ASP A 100 14.84 -3.65 1.10
N SER A 101 14.19 -3.52 -0.05
CA SER A 101 12.98 -2.73 -0.29
C SER A 101 11.72 -3.40 0.26
N GLY A 102 11.83 -4.62 0.84
CA GLY A 102 10.73 -5.38 1.44
C GLY A 102 10.04 -4.71 2.62
N MET A 103 10.51 -3.55 3.05
CA MET A 103 9.88 -2.76 4.12
C MET A 103 8.92 -1.68 3.58
N MET A 104 8.86 -1.48 2.25
CA MET A 104 7.88 -0.60 1.63
C MET A 104 6.50 -1.28 1.63
N PRO A 105 5.42 -0.57 2.00
CA PRO A 105 4.07 -1.13 2.07
C PRO A 105 3.62 -1.85 0.80
N GLU A 106 3.90 -1.27 -0.36
CA GLU A 106 3.49 -1.78 -1.66
C GLU A 106 4.21 -3.09 -2.00
N VAL A 107 5.50 -3.18 -1.63
CA VAL A 107 6.30 -4.40 -1.80
C VAL A 107 5.80 -5.49 -0.86
N GLN A 108 5.47 -5.15 0.39
CA GLN A 108 4.90 -6.12 1.34
C GLN A 108 3.54 -6.63 0.87
N ALA A 109 2.66 -5.72 0.45
CA ALA A 109 1.34 -6.05 -0.05
C ALA A 109 1.42 -6.96 -1.27
N THR A 110 2.33 -6.66 -2.21
CA THR A 110 2.57 -7.48 -3.40
C THR A 110 3.11 -8.86 -3.05
N ARG A 111 4.08 -8.96 -2.14
CA ARG A 111 4.63 -10.26 -1.69
C ARG A 111 3.55 -11.11 -0.99
N ALA A 112 2.75 -10.49 -0.13
CA ALA A 112 1.64 -11.16 0.54
C ALA A 112 0.58 -11.63 -0.46
N PHE A 113 0.24 -10.79 -1.45
CA PHE A 113 -0.69 -11.14 -2.52
C PHE A 113 -0.19 -12.29 -3.41
N GLN A 114 1.10 -12.34 -3.70
CA GLN A 114 1.72 -13.47 -4.42
C GLN A 114 1.62 -14.78 -3.64
N THR A 115 1.80 -14.74 -2.32
CA THR A 115 1.58 -15.92 -1.45
C THR A 115 0.13 -16.40 -1.54
N LEU A 116 -0.84 -15.48 -1.40
CA LEU A 116 -2.26 -15.81 -1.55
C LEU A 116 -2.58 -16.39 -2.93
N ALA A 117 -2.00 -15.82 -4.00
CA ALA A 117 -2.20 -16.33 -5.36
C ALA A 117 -1.67 -17.75 -5.53
N ASN A 118 -0.54 -18.08 -4.89
CA ASN A 118 0.01 -19.43 -4.89
C ASN A 118 -0.87 -20.41 -4.10
N GLU A 119 -1.42 -20.00 -2.97
CA GLU A 119 -2.34 -20.80 -2.17
C GLU A 119 -3.65 -21.08 -2.93
N LEU A 120 -4.22 -20.05 -3.57
CA LEU A 120 -5.38 -20.20 -4.45
C LEU A 120 -5.09 -21.18 -5.59
N ARG A 121 -3.94 -21.04 -6.26
CA ARG A 121 -3.52 -21.96 -7.33
C ARG A 121 -3.53 -23.41 -6.85
N HIS A 122 -2.91 -23.69 -5.69
CA HIS A 122 -2.86 -25.04 -5.13
C HIS A 122 -4.24 -25.61 -4.77
N HIS A 123 -5.16 -24.76 -4.32
CA HIS A 123 -6.54 -25.15 -4.07
C HIS A 123 -7.27 -25.47 -5.38
N LEU A 124 -7.18 -24.58 -6.38
CA LEU A 124 -7.81 -24.77 -7.68
C LEU A 124 -7.27 -26.01 -8.43
N ASP A 125 -5.97 -26.27 -8.39
CA ASP A 125 -5.36 -27.47 -8.99
C ASP A 125 -5.92 -28.77 -8.40
N ARG A 126 -6.34 -28.75 -7.13
CA ARG A 126 -6.89 -29.91 -6.43
C ARG A 126 -8.39 -30.08 -6.67
N HIS A 127 -9.15 -28.99 -6.69
CA HIS A 127 -10.62 -29.03 -6.64
C HIS A 127 -11.30 -28.68 -7.98
N ASP A 128 -10.61 -28.08 -8.95
CA ASP A 128 -11.15 -27.78 -10.29
C ASP A 128 -10.11 -28.03 -11.40
N PRO A 129 -9.82 -29.30 -11.76
CA PRO A 129 -8.89 -29.62 -12.83
C PRO A 129 -9.39 -29.05 -14.16
N GLY A 130 -8.75 -27.98 -14.63
CA GLY A 130 -9.13 -27.23 -15.84
C GLY A 130 -9.42 -25.74 -15.62
N TRP A 131 -9.36 -25.26 -14.38
CA TRP A 131 -9.55 -23.84 -14.06
C TRP A 131 -8.59 -22.91 -14.83
N ALA A 132 -7.34 -23.36 -15.06
CA ALA A 132 -6.28 -22.56 -15.66
C ALA A 132 -6.58 -22.12 -17.10
N THR A 133 -7.39 -22.87 -17.85
CA THR A 133 -7.78 -22.53 -19.23
C THR A 133 -9.07 -21.71 -19.31
N ARG A 134 -9.80 -21.54 -18.22
CA ARG A 134 -11.07 -20.81 -18.19
C ARG A 134 -10.85 -19.31 -17.97
N GLU A 135 -11.88 -18.54 -18.32
CA GLU A 135 -12.03 -17.17 -17.85
C GLU A 135 -12.29 -17.16 -16.33
N PRO A 136 -11.99 -16.05 -15.62
CA PRO A 136 -12.30 -15.93 -14.20
C PRO A 136 -13.76 -16.27 -13.92
N VAL A 137 -14.01 -17.01 -12.85
CA VAL A 137 -15.38 -17.26 -12.38
C VAL A 137 -16.04 -15.92 -12.11
N ALA A 138 -17.24 -15.70 -12.68
CA ALA A 138 -17.98 -14.43 -12.57
C ALA A 138 -18.16 -14.00 -11.10
N ASP A 139 -18.25 -14.98 -10.20
CA ASP A 139 -18.23 -14.76 -8.76
C ASP A 139 -17.33 -15.80 -8.06
N LEU A 140 -16.02 -15.50 -7.99
CA LEU A 140 -15.03 -16.31 -7.28
C LEU A 140 -15.37 -16.48 -5.80
N ARG A 141 -15.98 -15.47 -5.15
CA ARG A 141 -16.39 -15.55 -3.74
C ARG A 141 -17.48 -16.59 -3.55
N SER A 142 -18.52 -16.55 -4.37
CA SER A 142 -19.60 -17.55 -4.30
C SER A 142 -19.07 -18.96 -4.56
N TRP A 143 -18.16 -19.11 -5.53
CA TRP A 143 -17.53 -20.40 -5.80
C TRP A 143 -16.73 -20.91 -4.58
N LEU A 144 -15.81 -20.11 -4.02
CA LEU A 144 -15.00 -20.49 -2.85
C LEU A 144 -15.83 -20.76 -1.58
N ASN A 145 -17.01 -20.16 -1.48
CA ASN A 145 -17.94 -20.39 -0.38
C ASN A 145 -18.85 -21.61 -0.57
N ASP A 146 -18.84 -22.27 -1.73
CA ASP A 146 -19.72 -23.41 -1.98
C ASP A 146 -19.34 -24.60 -1.07
N PRO A 147 -20.23 -25.02 -0.14
CA PRO A 147 -19.95 -26.14 0.75
C PRO A 147 -19.83 -27.48 0.01
N ASN A 148 -20.31 -27.58 -1.23
CA ASN A 148 -20.24 -28.80 -2.03
C ASN A 148 -18.84 -29.06 -2.62
N GLN A 149 -17.89 -28.13 -2.47
CA GLN A 149 -16.51 -28.33 -2.95
C GLN A 149 -15.74 -29.42 -2.20
N ASP A 150 -16.14 -29.71 -0.95
CA ASP A 150 -15.57 -30.81 -0.18
C ASP A 150 -16.66 -31.50 0.67
N PRO A 151 -17.22 -32.62 0.19
CA PRO A 151 -18.31 -33.33 0.86
C PRO A 151 -17.91 -33.98 2.20
N HIS A 152 -16.63 -33.96 2.57
CA HIS A 152 -16.14 -34.53 3.83
C HIS A 152 -15.91 -33.50 4.94
N GLN A 153 -16.18 -32.22 4.71
CA GLN A 153 -15.89 -31.15 5.67
C GLN A 153 -17.15 -30.50 6.26
N THR A 154 -16.99 -29.88 7.43
CA THR A 154 -18.09 -29.20 8.11
C THR A 154 -18.44 -27.89 7.37
N PRO A 155 -19.73 -27.50 7.28
CA PRO A 155 -20.17 -26.31 6.54
C PRO A 155 -19.52 -24.99 6.97
N ASN A 156 -18.98 -24.93 8.19
CA ASN A 156 -18.38 -23.72 8.76
C ASN A 156 -16.88 -23.57 8.49
N HIS A 157 -16.19 -24.61 7.98
CA HIS A 157 -14.75 -24.61 7.76
C HIS A 157 -14.39 -25.32 6.46
N THR A 158 -14.72 -24.71 5.32
CA THR A 158 -14.23 -25.19 4.02
C THR A 158 -12.88 -24.55 3.69
N PRO A 159 -11.99 -25.24 2.95
CA PRO A 159 -10.71 -24.68 2.54
C PRO A 159 -10.85 -23.40 1.71
N GLY A 160 -11.90 -23.33 0.86
CA GLY A 160 -12.21 -22.14 0.06
C GLY A 160 -12.58 -20.94 0.92
N ARG A 161 -13.35 -21.14 2.01
CA ARG A 161 -13.67 -20.07 2.96
C ARG A 161 -12.46 -19.56 3.72
N THR A 162 -11.53 -20.45 4.10
CA THR A 162 -10.26 -20.03 4.71
C THR A 162 -9.44 -19.13 3.77
N LEU A 163 -9.41 -19.45 2.47
CA LEU A 163 -8.72 -18.60 1.48
C LEU A 163 -9.39 -17.23 1.34
N LEU A 164 -10.74 -17.18 1.40
CA LEU A 164 -11.46 -15.91 1.41
C LEU A 164 -11.16 -15.08 2.66
N ASP A 165 -11.16 -15.70 3.84
CA ASP A 165 -10.83 -15.03 5.10
C ASP A 165 -9.40 -14.46 5.05
N GLN A 166 -8.44 -15.18 4.44
CA GLN A 166 -7.08 -14.72 4.23
C GLN A 166 -6.99 -13.55 3.24
N PHE A 167 -7.77 -13.60 2.15
CA PHE A 167 -7.88 -12.49 1.20
C PHE A 167 -8.48 -11.25 1.87
N ASP A 168 -9.55 -11.42 2.64
CA ASP A 168 -10.20 -10.32 3.38
C ASP A 168 -9.26 -9.73 4.43
N ALA A 169 -8.50 -10.56 5.16
CA ALA A 169 -7.47 -10.08 6.07
C ALA A 169 -6.34 -9.32 5.37
N TRP A 170 -5.93 -9.74 4.17
CA TRP A 170 -4.96 -9.01 3.35
C TRP A 170 -5.52 -7.66 2.91
N LEU A 171 -6.78 -7.63 2.49
CA LEU A 171 -7.46 -6.40 2.08
C LEU A 171 -7.68 -5.46 3.28
N ASP A 172 -7.94 -5.97 4.47
CA ASP A 172 -8.00 -5.13 5.68
C ASP A 172 -6.63 -4.54 6.03
N LEU A 173 -5.56 -5.33 5.84
CA LEU A 173 -4.21 -4.91 6.18
C LEU A 173 -3.64 -3.88 5.18
N TYR A 174 -3.86 -4.08 3.88
CA TYR A 174 -3.26 -3.31 2.78
C TYR A 174 -4.25 -2.52 1.93
N GLY A 175 -5.55 -2.64 2.19
CA GLY A 175 -6.61 -2.05 1.37
C GLY A 175 -6.64 -0.53 1.38
N TYR A 176 -5.86 0.11 2.26
CA TYR A 176 -5.63 1.55 2.26
C TYR A 176 -4.78 2.02 1.06
N LEU A 177 -4.04 1.12 0.41
CA LEU A 177 -3.25 1.46 -0.77
C LEU A 177 -4.15 1.77 -1.97
N SER A 178 -3.61 2.54 -2.92
CA SER A 178 -4.22 2.86 -4.20
C SER A 178 -3.19 2.71 -5.31
N ASP A 179 -3.65 2.64 -6.57
CA ASP A 179 -2.76 2.55 -7.73
C ASP A 179 -1.85 3.78 -7.88
N VAL A 180 -2.27 4.92 -7.33
CA VAL A 180 -1.56 6.18 -7.36
C VAL A 180 -1.53 6.75 -5.95
N GLY A 181 -0.49 6.39 -5.20
CA GLY A 181 -0.46 6.53 -3.73
C GLY A 181 -0.76 7.92 -3.14
N THR A 182 -0.53 9.01 -3.87
CA THR A 182 -0.78 10.37 -3.36
C THR A 182 -2.08 11.01 -3.84
N ASN A 183 -2.76 10.42 -4.82
CA ASN A 183 -3.97 11.00 -5.37
C ASN A 183 -5.21 10.46 -4.64
N ILE A 184 -5.74 11.24 -3.71
CA ILE A 184 -6.93 10.89 -2.94
C ILE A 184 -8.21 10.80 -3.77
N ALA A 185 -8.20 11.21 -5.04
CA ALA A 185 -9.33 11.04 -5.95
C ALA A 185 -9.41 9.61 -6.53
N ILE A 186 -8.35 8.82 -6.41
CA ILE A 186 -8.33 7.44 -6.89
C ILE A 186 -8.79 6.48 -5.80
N ALA A 187 -9.64 5.52 -6.17
CA ALA A 187 -10.15 4.50 -5.27
C ALA A 187 -9.02 3.68 -4.64
N THR A 188 -9.13 3.50 -3.33
CA THR A 188 -8.29 2.53 -2.60
C THR A 188 -8.69 1.10 -2.98
N TRP A 189 -7.81 0.15 -2.69
CA TRP A 189 -8.08 -1.26 -2.97
C TRP A 189 -9.30 -1.77 -2.20
N ARG A 190 -9.51 -1.28 -0.97
CA ARG A 190 -10.69 -1.58 -0.14
C ARG A 190 -12.00 -1.10 -0.75
N GLU A 191 -11.98 -0.04 -1.54
CA GLU A 191 -13.17 0.46 -2.26
C GLU A 191 -13.52 -0.39 -3.48
N THR A 192 -12.58 -1.18 -4.00
CA THR A 192 -12.76 -2.00 -5.21
C THR A 192 -12.38 -3.46 -4.99
N PRO A 193 -12.97 -4.15 -3.99
CA PRO A 193 -12.61 -5.53 -3.64
C PRO A 193 -12.77 -6.51 -4.82
N ASP A 194 -13.79 -6.31 -5.65
CA ASP A 194 -14.08 -7.14 -6.82
C ASP A 194 -12.97 -7.11 -7.87
N ARG A 195 -12.30 -5.96 -8.03
CA ARG A 195 -11.14 -5.85 -8.91
C ARG A 195 -10.00 -6.73 -8.40
N TRP A 196 -9.74 -6.69 -7.11
CA TRP A 196 -8.64 -7.44 -6.49
C TRP A 196 -8.91 -8.94 -6.46
N LEU A 197 -10.17 -9.37 -6.33
CA LEU A 197 -10.55 -10.78 -6.50
C LEU A 197 -10.26 -11.28 -7.91
N ARG A 198 -10.58 -10.49 -8.94
CA ARG A 198 -10.25 -10.83 -10.34
C ARG A 198 -8.73 -10.89 -10.55
N LEU A 199 -7.98 -9.93 -10.02
CA LEU A 199 -6.51 -9.93 -10.09
C LEU A 199 -5.91 -11.13 -9.35
N TRP A 200 -6.52 -11.58 -8.26
CA TRP A 200 -6.03 -12.73 -7.48
C TRP A 200 -6.13 -14.02 -8.30
N TRP A 201 -7.25 -14.22 -8.99
CA TRP A 201 -7.41 -15.29 -9.98
C TRP A 201 -6.37 -15.21 -11.10
N GLN A 202 -6.20 -14.03 -11.71
CA GLN A 202 -5.25 -13.82 -12.79
C GLN A 202 -3.80 -14.09 -12.34
N ALA A 203 -3.44 -13.67 -11.14
CA ALA A 203 -2.13 -13.93 -10.54
C ALA A 203 -1.92 -15.44 -10.32
N ALA A 204 -2.91 -16.15 -9.79
CA ALA A 204 -2.85 -17.60 -9.66
C ALA A 204 -2.63 -18.27 -11.04
N LYS A 205 -3.38 -17.83 -12.06
CA LYS A 205 -3.27 -18.35 -13.43
C LYS A 205 -1.88 -18.08 -14.02
N ALA A 206 -1.32 -16.89 -13.83
CA ALA A 206 0.04 -16.57 -14.28
C ALA A 206 1.10 -17.51 -13.66
N LEU A 207 0.92 -17.92 -12.40
CA LEU A 207 1.80 -18.88 -11.72
C LEU A 207 1.72 -20.32 -12.27
N THR A 208 0.75 -20.65 -13.12
CA THR A 208 0.68 -21.95 -13.81
C THR A 208 1.58 -22.02 -15.04
N THR A 209 1.82 -20.87 -15.68
CA THR A 209 2.62 -20.74 -16.92
C THR A 209 4.04 -20.26 -16.64
N ALA A 210 4.26 -19.60 -15.50
CA ALA A 210 5.57 -19.14 -15.08
C ALA A 210 6.49 -20.31 -14.70
N LYS A 211 7.70 -20.32 -15.27
CA LYS A 211 8.82 -21.12 -14.77
C LYS A 211 9.04 -20.75 -13.29
N PRO A 212 9.29 -21.70 -12.36
CA PRO A 212 9.48 -21.38 -10.95
C PRO A 212 10.48 -20.22 -10.81
N PRO A 213 10.19 -19.23 -9.94
CA PRO A 213 11.07 -18.09 -9.79
C PRO A 213 12.47 -18.61 -9.50
N LEU A 214 13.46 -18.14 -10.27
CA LEU A 214 14.87 -18.38 -9.98
C LEU A 214 15.07 -18.08 -8.51
N ALA A 215 15.50 -19.10 -7.76
CA ALA A 215 15.67 -19.05 -6.32
C ALA A 215 16.29 -17.69 -5.94
N MET A 216 15.61 -16.97 -5.03
CA MET A 216 16.14 -15.72 -4.47
C MET A 216 17.59 -15.96 -4.09
N LYS A 217 18.51 -15.26 -4.75
CA LYS A 217 19.93 -15.26 -4.36
C LYS A 217 19.96 -14.90 -2.89
N GLN A 218 20.48 -15.83 -2.08
CA GLN A 218 20.75 -15.55 -0.67
C GLN A 218 21.58 -14.27 -0.61
N PRO A 219 21.22 -13.31 0.26
CA PRO A 219 21.92 -12.04 0.34
C PRO A 219 23.39 -12.33 0.68
N ALA A 220 24.29 -11.87 -0.19
CA ALA A 220 25.72 -11.88 0.04
C ALA A 220 26.06 -11.13 1.34
N ASP A 221 27.22 -11.45 1.93
CA ASP A 221 27.72 -10.85 3.17
C ASP A 221 27.50 -9.33 3.21
N LYS A 222 26.73 -8.89 4.20
CA LYS A 222 26.28 -7.49 4.27
C LYS A 222 27.47 -6.58 4.59
N PRO A 223 27.71 -5.52 3.79
CA PRO A 223 28.82 -4.59 4.06
C PRO A 223 28.65 -3.88 5.41
N LYS A 224 29.77 -3.54 6.06
CA LYS A 224 29.78 -2.74 7.30
C LYS A 224 29.01 -1.43 7.07
N GLY A 225 28.05 -1.12 7.94
CA GLY A 225 27.16 0.06 7.83
C GLY A 225 25.79 -0.20 7.21
N SER A 226 25.57 -1.37 6.59
CA SER A 226 24.28 -1.80 6.03
C SER A 226 23.14 -1.81 7.06
N ARG A 227 23.42 -2.15 8.33
CA ARG A 227 22.40 -2.24 9.38
C ARG A 227 21.72 -0.89 9.68
N SER A 228 22.51 0.17 9.87
CA SER A 228 21.94 1.50 10.15
C SER A 228 21.19 2.07 8.94
N LEU A 229 21.68 1.77 7.73
CA LEU A 229 21.02 2.16 6.50
C LEU A 229 19.71 1.39 6.29
N GLN A 230 19.68 0.10 6.65
CA GLN A 230 18.47 -0.72 6.64
C GLN A 230 17.45 -0.27 7.69
N GLU A 231 17.89 0.12 8.89
CA GLU A 231 17.01 0.72 9.91
C GLU A 231 16.37 2.01 9.39
N PHE A 232 17.12 2.81 8.63
CA PHE A 232 16.56 4.01 8.02
C PHE A 232 15.63 3.69 6.83
N ALA A 233 15.92 2.65 6.05
CA ALA A 233 14.99 2.16 5.02
C ALA A 233 13.67 1.67 5.64
N ARG A 234 13.73 1.01 6.81
CA ARG A 234 12.53 0.65 7.61
C ARG A 234 11.75 1.88 8.06
N LEU A 235 12.44 2.91 8.54
CA LEU A 235 11.82 4.17 8.90
C LEU A 235 11.09 4.79 7.70
N LYS A 236 11.73 4.83 6.53
CA LYS A 236 11.08 5.31 5.29
C LYS A 236 9.79 4.51 5.00
N GLY A 237 9.85 3.18 5.08
CA GLY A 237 8.66 2.33 4.89
C GLY A 237 7.54 2.63 5.88
N ARG A 238 7.87 2.78 7.17
CA ARG A 238 6.89 3.14 8.21
C ARG A 238 6.29 4.54 8.01
N VAL A 239 7.10 5.50 7.58
CA VAL A 239 6.64 6.86 7.26
C VAL A 239 5.64 6.83 6.10
N ALA A 240 5.96 6.08 5.03
CA ALA A 240 5.06 5.89 3.90
C ALA A 240 3.74 5.25 4.34
N GLU A 241 3.81 4.15 5.11
CA GLU A 241 2.61 3.48 5.65
C GLU A 241 1.70 4.45 6.42
N VAL A 242 2.26 5.23 7.36
CA VAL A 242 1.47 6.19 8.15
C VAL A 242 0.82 7.22 7.24
N TYR A 243 1.58 7.75 6.28
CA TYR A 243 1.08 8.77 5.37
C TYR A 243 -0.05 8.23 4.47
N ASP A 244 0.15 7.06 3.85
CA ASP A 244 -0.81 6.43 2.96
C ASP A 244 -2.08 6.02 3.70
N ARG A 245 -1.96 5.47 4.92
CA ARG A 245 -3.13 5.18 5.77
C ARG A 245 -3.93 6.44 6.10
N LEU A 246 -3.27 7.54 6.44
CA LEU A 246 -3.97 8.80 6.71
C LEU A 246 -4.67 9.37 5.47
N LEU A 247 -4.07 9.23 4.28
CA LEU A 247 -4.72 9.61 3.02
C LEU A 247 -5.94 8.74 2.69
N ALA A 248 -5.84 7.43 2.92
CA ALA A 248 -6.97 6.52 2.73
C ALA A 248 -8.13 6.87 3.66
N GLU A 249 -7.83 7.12 4.94
CA GLU A 249 -8.82 7.54 5.93
C GLU A 249 -9.48 8.88 5.57
N LEU A 250 -8.68 9.84 5.08
CA LEU A 250 -9.20 11.10 4.56
C LEU A 250 -10.19 10.85 3.40
N ARG A 251 -9.81 9.97 2.46
CA ARG A 251 -10.65 9.61 1.31
C ARG A 251 -11.94 8.94 1.77
N TRP A 252 -11.87 7.98 2.69
CA TRP A 252 -13.05 7.27 3.19
C TRP A 252 -14.04 8.21 3.90
N CYS A 253 -13.56 9.26 4.58
CA CYS A 253 -14.42 10.33 5.08
C CYS A 253 -15.17 11.04 3.95
N PHE A 254 -14.47 11.41 2.87
CA PHE A 254 -15.11 12.09 1.73
C PHE A 254 -16.12 11.20 1.02
N VAL A 255 -15.79 9.93 0.79
CA VAL A 255 -16.71 8.95 0.20
C VAL A 255 -17.96 8.78 1.08
N ALA A 256 -17.79 8.67 2.40
CA ALA A 256 -18.91 8.61 3.33
C ALA A 256 -19.80 9.86 3.30
N LEU A 257 -19.22 11.06 3.23
CA LEU A 257 -19.95 12.32 3.10
C LEU A 257 -20.69 12.44 1.75
N GLU A 258 -20.10 11.93 0.68
CA GLU A 258 -20.71 11.87 -0.65
C GLU A 258 -21.95 10.97 -0.64
N HIS A 259 -21.85 9.78 -0.06
CA HIS A 259 -23.00 8.88 0.11
C HIS A 259 -24.16 9.51 0.89
N GLN A 260 -23.88 10.46 1.77
CA GLN A 260 -24.88 11.20 2.54
C GLN A 260 -25.41 12.46 1.82
N GLY A 261 -24.93 12.75 0.60
CA GLY A 261 -25.34 13.91 -0.19
C GLY A 261 -24.80 15.26 0.30
N LYS A 262 -23.81 15.27 1.21
CA LYS A 262 -23.29 16.49 1.86
C LYS A 262 -21.95 16.98 1.31
N ALA A 263 -21.33 16.27 0.35
CA ALA A 263 -20.06 16.67 -0.24
C ALA A 263 -20.12 18.01 -1.01
N ARG A 264 -21.30 18.40 -1.55
CA ARG A 264 -21.45 19.61 -2.37
C ARG A 264 -21.36 20.93 -1.62
N ASP A 265 -21.63 20.94 -0.31
CA ASP A 265 -21.57 22.17 0.51
C ASP A 265 -20.15 22.48 1.04
N LEU A 266 -19.16 21.63 0.72
CA LEU A 266 -17.88 21.57 1.45
C LEU A 266 -16.63 21.82 0.63
N LEU A 267 -16.70 21.79 -0.71
CA LEU A 267 -15.51 21.89 -1.55
C LEU A 267 -15.35 23.32 -2.09
N PRO A 268 -14.22 24.00 -1.81
CA PRO A 268 -13.81 25.17 -2.59
C PRO A 268 -13.77 24.76 -4.06
N SER A 269 -14.18 25.65 -4.97
CA SER A 269 -14.31 25.42 -6.42
C SER A 269 -13.04 24.92 -7.14
N SER A 270 -11.92 24.75 -6.43
CA SER A 270 -10.67 24.16 -6.93
C SER A 270 -10.59 22.63 -6.78
N LEU A 271 -11.55 21.99 -6.11
CA LEU A 271 -11.65 20.54 -5.94
C LEU A 271 -13.01 20.06 -6.44
N GLU A 272 -13.33 20.32 -7.72
CA GLU A 272 -14.52 19.72 -8.31
C GLU A 272 -14.37 18.19 -8.40
N LEU A 273 -15.31 17.48 -7.74
CA LEU A 273 -15.46 16.02 -7.70
C LEU A 273 -15.67 15.37 -9.08
N SER A 274 -15.73 16.16 -10.15
CA SER A 274 -15.90 15.75 -11.56
C SER A 274 -14.82 14.77 -12.05
N ALA A 275 -13.69 14.65 -11.34
CA ALA A 275 -12.60 13.72 -11.65
C ALA A 275 -12.73 12.33 -10.99
N LEU A 276 -13.72 12.10 -10.10
CA LEU A 276 -13.91 10.81 -9.39
C LEU A 276 -14.58 9.71 -10.24
N HIS A 277 -15.01 10.01 -11.47
CA HIS A 277 -15.72 9.06 -12.33
C HIS A 277 -15.04 8.79 -13.68
N GLN A 278 -13.76 9.12 -13.85
CA GLN A 278 -13.05 8.69 -15.05
C GLN A 278 -12.57 7.26 -14.88
N ASP A 279 -13.38 6.34 -15.38
CA ASP A 279 -12.98 4.98 -15.74
C ASP A 279 -11.76 5.09 -16.70
N PRO A 280 -10.57 4.57 -16.36
CA PRO A 280 -9.39 4.68 -17.22
C PRO A 280 -9.46 3.76 -18.45
N LEU A 281 -10.62 3.15 -18.72
CA LEU A 281 -10.85 2.26 -19.86
C LEU A 281 -11.74 2.93 -20.90
N ASP A 282 -11.24 4.02 -21.49
CA ASP A 282 -11.55 4.26 -22.90
C ASP A 282 -10.59 3.38 -23.74
N PRO A 283 -11.07 2.31 -24.39
CA PRO A 283 -10.25 1.46 -25.24
C PRO A 283 -9.69 2.19 -26.48
N SER A 284 -10.04 3.46 -26.71
CA SER A 284 -9.50 4.27 -27.81
C SER A 284 -8.05 4.75 -27.61
N ILE A 285 -7.46 4.62 -26.41
CA ILE A 285 -6.09 5.09 -26.10
C ILE A 285 -5.07 3.93 -25.96
N ALA A 286 -5.50 2.67 -26.02
CA ALA A 286 -4.63 1.49 -25.89
C ALA A 286 -3.86 1.10 -27.18
N ALA A 287 -3.38 2.10 -27.92
CA ALA A 287 -2.41 1.89 -28.99
C ALA A 287 -1.24 2.85 -28.76
N THR A 288 -0.21 2.36 -28.06
CA THR A 288 1.24 2.51 -28.36
C THR A 288 2.04 2.31 -27.07
N GLY A 289 2.90 1.30 -27.01
CA GLY A 289 4.06 1.30 -26.11
C GLY A 289 4.33 0.00 -25.36
N ASP A 290 5.07 -0.90 -26.01
CA ASP A 290 5.76 -2.04 -25.41
C ASP A 290 6.54 -1.68 -24.14
N ILE A 291 6.27 -2.37 -23.02
CA ILE A 291 7.20 -2.45 -21.89
C ILE A 291 7.16 -3.87 -21.29
N PHE A 292 7.82 -4.80 -21.96
CA PHE A 292 8.58 -5.89 -21.31
C PHE A 292 9.79 -6.20 -22.20
N GLY A 293 10.90 -5.53 -21.91
CA GLY A 293 12.25 -5.78 -22.39
C GLY A 293 13.23 -5.56 -21.25
#